data_AF-A0A936SI29-F1
#
_entry.id   AF-A0A936SI29-F1
#
_cell.length_a   1.000
_cell.length_b   1.000
_cell.length_c   1.000
_cell.angle_alpha   90.00
_cell.angle_beta   90.00
_cell.angle_gamma   90.00
#
_symmetry.space_group_name_H-M   'P 1'
#
loop_
_entity.id
_entity.type
_entity.pdbx_description
1 polymer ?
#
loop_
_entity_poly.entity_id
_entity_poly.type
_entity_poly.pdbx_seq_one_letter_code
_entity_poly.pdbx_strand_id
1 'polypeptide(L)'
;MKDIIIALKETPIPTILVVSGIFLVILALARKIGGYIEISNIFMRIFSFVFGILLVIGGIKLYTAPENSSISNPQKSEPTTIQAAIPTTNITIATSYIINTPVSASITDVPSPTMTPNVVPLNSTSSSASLQTASTPIVPTANSTDINLSGFWLAEGYTCRGNELPERISLEHKDGLVTATKVTGDDCVGAGEITWVGVYAPKEFDVQIQSSSGPNTALFYINGKVQVINNNSVIVSSRAGSIKYTRSRN
;
A
#
# COMPACT_ATOMS: atom_id res chain seq x y z
N MET A 1 38.07 22.44 -3.08
CA MET A 1 37.11 21.65 -2.26
C MET A 1 37.10 22.05 -0.79
N LYS A 2 38.23 22.45 -0.18
CA LYS A 2 38.27 22.94 1.22
C LYS A 2 37.54 24.28 1.41
N ASP A 3 37.51 25.15 0.40
CA ASP A 3 36.89 26.48 0.49
C ASP A 3 35.36 26.46 0.52
N ILE A 4 34.73 25.44 -0.08
CA ILE A 4 33.26 25.23 -0.04
C ILE A 4 32.82 24.86 1.38
N ILE A 5 33.64 24.09 2.11
CA ILE A 5 33.36 23.68 3.49
C ILE A 5 33.45 24.89 4.44
N ILE A 6 34.33 25.84 4.15
CA ILE A 6 34.50 27.07 4.93
C ILE A 6 33.31 28.02 4.70
N ALA A 7 32.87 28.18 3.44
CA ALA A 7 31.72 29.02 3.10
C ALA A 7 30.40 28.51 3.72
N LEU A 8 30.27 27.20 3.96
CA LEU A 8 29.08 26.60 4.58
C LEU A 8 29.01 26.79 6.11
N LYS A 9 30.12 27.15 6.78
CA LYS A 9 30.17 27.30 8.25
C LYS A 9 29.60 28.62 8.75
N GLU A 10 29.78 29.69 7.98
CA GLU A 10 29.22 31.03 8.22
C GLU A 10 27.72 31.11 7.93
N THR A 11 27.15 30.06 7.32
CA THR A 11 25.72 29.99 7.03
C THR A 11 24.98 29.32 8.20
N PRO A 12 23.71 29.68 8.45
CA PRO A 12 22.88 29.04 9.47
C PRO A 12 22.55 27.55 9.22
N ILE A 13 23.21 26.89 8.27
CA ILE A 13 22.99 25.51 7.86
C ILE A 13 23.15 24.50 9.03
N PRO A 14 24.21 24.56 9.89
CA PRO A 14 24.32 23.62 11.01
C PRO A 14 23.14 23.71 11.97
N THR A 15 22.69 24.94 12.25
CA THR A 15 21.53 25.21 13.13
C THR A 15 20.23 24.69 12.51
N ILE A 16 20.03 24.93 11.20
CA ILE A 16 18.84 24.44 10.47
C ILE A 16 18.82 22.90 10.45
N LEU A 17 19.96 22.22 10.30
CA LEU A 17 20.05 20.75 10.35
C LEU A 17 19.62 20.20 11.70
N VAL A 18 20.10 20.79 12.80
CA VAL A 18 19.74 20.36 14.16
C VAL A 18 18.26 20.59 14.43
N VAL A 19 17.73 21.78 14.12
CA VAL A 19 16.30 22.09 14.31
C VAL A 19 15.41 21.16 13.48
N SER A 20 15.76 20.91 12.21
CA SER A 20 15.01 20.01 11.34
C SER A 20 15.07 18.55 11.83
N GLY A 21 16.24 18.10 12.28
CA GLY A 21 16.40 16.76 12.84
C GLY A 21 15.57 16.53 14.11
N ILE A 22 15.58 17.50 15.03
CA ILE A 22 14.76 17.48 16.24
C ILE A 22 13.27 17.43 15.88
N PHE A 23 12.83 18.25 14.92
CA PHE A 23 11.44 18.26 14.45
C PHE A 23 11.01 16.89 13.90
N LEU A 24 11.83 16.23 13.09
CA LEU A 24 11.55 14.87 12.57
C LEU A 24 11.49 13.81 13.68
N VAL A 25 12.36 13.90 14.69
CA VAL A 25 12.30 13.01 15.86
C VAL A 25 11.01 13.23 16.66
N ILE A 26 10.59 14.48 16.86
CA ILE A 26 9.32 14.80 17.51
C ILE A 26 8.15 14.24 16.71
N LEU A 27 8.11 14.41 15.38
CA LEU A 27 7.07 13.83 14.53
C LEU A 27 7.02 12.29 14.61
N ALA A 28 8.18 11.62 14.66
CA ALA A 28 8.25 10.16 14.81
C ALA A 28 7.77 9.66 16.20
N LEU A 29 7.85 10.53 17.22
CA LEU A 29 7.42 10.27 18.60
C LEU A 29 5.99 10.73 18.89
N ALA A 30 5.45 11.68 18.13
CA ALA A 30 4.08 12.15 18.20
C ALA A 30 3.13 11.03 17.73
N ARG A 31 2.98 10.01 18.58
CA ARG A 31 2.27 8.77 18.27
C ARG A 31 0.78 8.98 18.03
N LYS A 32 0.18 10.07 18.52
CA LYS A 32 -1.27 10.16 18.67
C LYS A 32 -1.78 11.50 19.24
N ILE A 33 -1.52 12.63 18.58
CA ILE A 33 -2.16 13.90 18.98
C ILE A 33 -3.13 14.28 17.86
N GLY A 34 -4.41 13.94 18.05
CA GLY A 34 -5.48 14.17 17.07
C GLY A 34 -5.75 12.93 16.22
N GLY A 35 -6.91 12.29 16.43
CA GLY A 35 -7.25 11.02 15.81
C GLY A 35 -7.21 11.01 14.28
N TYR A 36 -6.98 9.80 13.75
CA TYR A 36 -7.39 9.34 12.41
C TYR A 36 -6.52 9.62 11.18
N ILE A 37 -5.20 9.76 11.32
CA ILE A 37 -4.29 9.45 10.20
C ILE A 37 -3.26 8.44 10.69
N GLU A 38 -3.64 7.17 10.65
CA GLU A 38 -2.74 6.06 10.93
C GLU A 38 -1.84 5.87 9.71
N ILE A 39 -0.61 6.39 9.77
CA ILE A 39 0.43 6.05 8.79
C ILE A 39 0.79 4.58 9.08
N SER A 40 0.12 3.65 8.39
CA SER A 40 0.20 2.19 8.63
C SER A 40 1.60 1.61 8.43
N ASN A 41 2.49 2.36 7.79
CA ASN A 41 3.80 1.85 7.44
C ASN A 41 4.83 2.09 8.56
N ILE A 42 5.03 1.06 9.40
CA ILE A 42 6.04 1.02 10.47
C ILE A 42 7.45 1.37 9.95
N PHE A 43 7.74 1.05 8.68
CA PHE A 43 9.03 1.31 8.05
C PHE A 43 9.29 2.81 7.87
N MET A 44 8.32 3.58 7.35
CA MET A 44 8.42 5.04 7.20
C MET A 44 8.72 5.73 8.53
N ARG A 45 8.14 5.20 9.61
CA ARG A 45 8.36 5.72 10.96
C ARG A 45 9.77 5.46 11.46
N ILE A 46 10.27 4.24 11.32
CA ILE A 46 11.64 3.89 11.71
C ILE A 46 12.63 4.72 10.88
N PHE A 47 12.37 4.87 9.57
CA PHE A 47 13.21 5.67 8.69
C PHE A 47 13.26 7.15 9.11
N SER A 48 12.12 7.78 9.39
CA SER A 48 12.07 9.18 9.86
C SER A 48 12.81 9.37 11.19
N PHE A 49 12.71 8.39 12.10
CA PHE A 49 13.41 8.44 13.39
C PHE A 49 14.92 8.33 13.21
N VAL A 50 15.39 7.34 12.44
CA VAL A 50 16.82 7.13 12.18
C VAL A 50 17.41 8.32 11.42
N PHE A 51 16.72 8.82 10.40
CA PHE A 51 17.16 9.97 9.61
C PHE A 51 17.22 11.25 10.46
N GLY A 52 16.22 11.48 11.32
CA GLY A 52 16.21 12.60 12.27
C GLY A 52 17.40 12.56 13.23
N ILE A 53 17.72 11.41 13.83
CA ILE A 53 18.89 11.25 14.70
C ILE A 53 20.18 11.53 13.93
N LEU A 54 20.30 11.03 12.69
CA LEU A 54 21.48 11.20 11.87
C LEU A 54 21.72 12.68 11.52
N LEU A 55 20.66 13.44 11.23
CA LEU A 55 20.73 14.90 11.03
C LEU A 55 21.18 15.65 12.28
N VAL A 56 20.67 15.28 13.46
CA VAL A 56 21.07 15.92 14.73
C VAL A 56 22.55 15.65 15.01
N ILE A 57 23.00 14.40 14.90
CA ILE A 57 24.42 14.05 15.10
C ILE A 57 25.30 14.77 14.08
N GLY A 58 24.92 14.78 12.80
CA GLY A 58 25.65 15.47 11.74
C GLY A 58 25.76 16.98 11.98
N GLY A 59 24.65 17.62 12.35
CA GLY A 59 24.62 19.04 12.69
C GLY A 59 25.52 19.40 13.88
N ILE A 60 25.50 18.59 14.95
CA ILE A 60 26.37 18.80 16.13
C ILE A 60 27.86 18.64 15.75
N LYS A 61 28.20 17.64 14.92
CA LYS A 61 29.58 17.44 14.46
C LYS A 61 30.07 18.59 13.59
N LEU A 62 29.19 19.18 12.77
CA LEU A 62 29.51 20.34 11.96
C LEU A 62 29.69 21.61 12.81
N TYR A 63 28.86 21.76 13.86
CA TYR A 63 28.94 22.86 14.82
C TYR A 63 30.22 22.82 15.68
N THR A 64 30.63 21.62 16.10
CA THR A 64 31.79 21.41 16.99
C THR A 64 33.12 21.22 16.25
N ALA A 65 33.12 21.23 14.91
CA ALA A 65 34.34 21.10 14.13
C ALA A 65 35.28 22.27 14.47
N PRO A 66 36.54 22.01 14.85
CA PRO A 66 37.50 23.07 15.15
C PRO A 66 37.62 24.01 13.95
N GLU A 67 37.48 25.31 14.20
CA GLU A 67 37.91 26.31 13.24
C GLU A 67 39.42 26.14 13.07
N ASN A 68 39.81 25.51 11.97
CA ASN A 68 41.19 25.57 11.53
C ASN A 68 41.41 27.00 11.03
N SER A 69 41.69 27.91 11.96
CA SER A 69 42.03 29.29 11.74
C SER A 69 43.32 29.37 10.93
N SER A 70 43.21 29.31 9.62
CA SER A 70 44.26 29.70 8.69
C SER A 70 43.84 31.01 8.05
N ILE A 71 43.86 32.07 8.86
CA ILE A 71 43.79 33.45 8.39
C ILE A 71 45.21 33.80 7.91
N SER A 72 45.45 33.73 6.60
CA SER A 72 46.31 34.73 5.96
C SER A 72 45.41 35.66 5.17
N ASN A 73 45.22 36.84 5.73
CA ASN A 73 44.77 38.05 5.08
C ASN A 73 45.44 38.19 3.68
N PRO A 74 44.69 38.55 2.64
CA PRO A 74 44.92 39.89 2.13
C PRO A 74 43.65 40.63 1.70
N GLN A 75 43.59 41.87 2.18
CA GLN A 75 43.49 43.06 1.35
C GLN A 75 42.14 43.34 0.68
N LYS A 76 41.31 44.06 1.44
CA LYS A 76 40.59 45.27 1.04
C LYS A 76 40.84 45.69 -0.42
N SER A 77 39.88 45.40 -1.29
CA SER A 77 39.70 46.12 -2.56
C SER A 77 38.37 46.88 -2.51
N GLU A 78 38.50 48.10 -2.98
CA GLU A 78 37.60 49.26 -3.00
C GLU A 78 36.33 49.06 -3.85
N PRO A 79 35.24 49.80 -3.59
CA PRO A 79 33.99 49.64 -4.32
C PRO A 79 34.08 50.30 -5.70
N THR A 80 33.99 49.51 -6.77
CA THR A 80 33.68 50.04 -8.11
C THR A 80 32.21 49.83 -8.40
N THR A 81 31.46 50.92 -8.28
CA THR A 81 30.11 51.08 -8.82
C THR A 81 30.17 50.91 -10.34
N ILE A 82 29.63 49.79 -10.86
CA ILE A 82 29.15 49.72 -12.25
C ILE A 82 27.70 49.27 -12.21
N GLN A 83 26.85 50.26 -12.41
CA GLN A 83 25.46 50.15 -12.81
C GLN A 83 25.41 49.46 -14.17
N ALA A 84 24.98 48.20 -14.21
CA ALA A 84 24.71 47.45 -15.43
C ALA A 84 23.23 47.06 -15.46
N ALA A 85 22.61 47.35 -16.60
CA ALA A 85 21.19 47.35 -16.87
C ALA A 85 20.48 46.04 -16.49
N ILE A 86 19.25 46.22 -15.98
CA ILE A 86 18.24 45.19 -15.78
C ILE A 86 17.82 44.68 -17.18
N PRO A 87 18.03 43.41 -17.56
CA PRO A 87 17.19 42.81 -18.58
C PRO A 87 15.84 42.51 -17.94
N THR A 88 14.83 43.30 -18.30
CA THR A 88 13.43 42.98 -18.09
C THR A 88 13.09 41.74 -18.91
N THR A 89 13.26 40.56 -18.33
CA THR A 89 12.71 39.33 -18.90
C THR A 89 11.22 39.33 -18.61
N ASN A 90 10.44 39.83 -19.56
CA ASN A 90 9.00 39.61 -19.60
C ASN A 90 8.76 38.09 -19.61
N ILE A 91 8.34 37.55 -18.47
CA ILE A 91 7.80 36.20 -18.40
C ILE A 91 6.40 36.28 -19.02
N THR A 92 6.31 35.97 -20.31
CA THR A 92 5.05 35.65 -20.96
C THR A 92 4.58 34.32 -20.38
N ILE A 93 3.70 34.39 -19.39
CA ILE A 93 2.93 33.24 -18.94
C ILE A 93 1.96 32.91 -20.08
N ALA A 94 2.32 31.93 -20.91
CA ALA A 94 1.37 31.30 -21.81
C ALA A 94 0.39 30.50 -20.94
N THR A 95 -0.74 31.12 -20.62
CA THR A 95 -1.88 30.43 -20.03
C THR A 95 -2.51 29.56 -21.12
N SER A 96 -2.04 28.33 -21.26
CA SER A 96 -2.74 27.31 -22.02
C SER A 96 -3.90 26.78 -21.18
N TYR A 97 -5.04 27.45 -21.29
CA TYR A 97 -6.32 26.85 -20.93
C TYR A 97 -6.58 25.70 -21.91
N ILE A 98 -6.26 24.47 -21.51
CA ILE A 98 -6.85 23.31 -22.15
C ILE A 98 -8.28 23.21 -21.60
N ILE A 99 -9.21 23.84 -22.32
CA ILE A 99 -10.63 23.51 -22.26
C ILE A 99 -10.74 22.15 -22.95
N ASN A 100 -10.63 21.08 -22.15
CA ASN A 100 -11.13 19.78 -22.59
C ASN A 100 -12.66 19.89 -22.58
N THR A 101 -13.19 20.15 -23.77
CA THR A 101 -14.56 19.89 -24.17
C THR A 101 -15.07 18.58 -23.59
N PRO A 102 -16.27 18.54 -22.99
CA PRO A 102 -16.97 17.28 -22.79
C PRO A 102 -17.31 16.73 -24.18
N VAL A 103 -16.49 15.83 -24.69
CA VAL A 103 -16.91 14.93 -25.76
C VAL A 103 -18.01 14.08 -25.15
N SER A 104 -19.24 14.46 -25.48
CA SER A 104 -20.41 13.60 -25.35
C SER A 104 -20.16 12.42 -26.27
N ALA A 105 -19.51 11.39 -25.73
CA ALA A 105 -19.43 10.09 -26.36
C ALA A 105 -20.85 9.54 -26.36
N SER A 106 -21.47 9.57 -27.54
CA SER A 106 -22.67 8.82 -27.85
C SER A 106 -22.40 7.37 -27.45
N ILE A 107 -23.08 6.95 -26.40
CA ILE A 107 -23.13 5.57 -25.91
C ILE A 107 -23.71 4.78 -27.07
N THR A 108 -22.84 4.16 -27.86
CA THR A 108 -23.28 3.05 -28.71
C THR A 108 -23.45 1.92 -27.74
N ASP A 109 -24.70 1.53 -27.49
CA ASP A 109 -25.07 0.36 -26.71
C ASP A 109 -24.27 -0.84 -27.22
N VAL A 110 -23.14 -1.11 -26.56
CA VAL A 110 -22.45 -2.38 -26.70
C VAL A 110 -23.29 -3.37 -25.92
N PRO A 111 -23.90 -4.38 -26.56
CA PRO A 111 -24.70 -5.35 -25.86
C PRO A 111 -23.84 -6.00 -24.80
N SER A 112 -24.29 -5.90 -23.55
CA SER A 112 -23.79 -6.69 -22.42
C SER A 112 -23.55 -8.11 -22.93
N PRO A 113 -22.33 -8.68 -22.80
CA PRO A 113 -22.13 -10.07 -23.14
C PRO A 113 -23.05 -10.88 -22.22
N THR A 114 -24.15 -11.33 -22.79
CA THR A 114 -24.98 -12.36 -22.17
C THR A 114 -24.06 -13.56 -22.12
N MET A 115 -23.47 -13.82 -20.95
CA MET A 115 -22.84 -15.10 -20.70
C MET A 115 -23.93 -16.14 -20.78
N THR A 116 -24.13 -16.68 -21.98
CA THR A 116 -24.88 -17.90 -22.18
C THR A 116 -24.14 -18.96 -21.38
N PRO A 117 -24.72 -19.52 -20.30
CA PRO A 117 -24.11 -20.67 -19.65
C PRO A 117 -24.12 -21.79 -20.69
N ASN A 118 -22.95 -22.13 -21.20
CA ASN A 118 -22.79 -23.33 -22.02
C ASN A 118 -22.92 -24.51 -21.05
N VAL A 119 -24.16 -24.88 -20.76
CA VAL A 119 -24.52 -26.07 -20.01
C VAL A 119 -24.12 -27.24 -20.89
N VAL A 120 -22.89 -27.71 -20.71
CA VAL A 120 -22.50 -29.05 -21.14
C VAL A 120 -23.48 -30.01 -20.46
N PRO A 121 -24.23 -30.85 -21.20
CA PRO A 121 -25.07 -31.86 -20.60
C PRO A 121 -24.16 -32.81 -19.84
N LEU A 122 -24.19 -32.72 -18.51
CA LEU A 122 -23.56 -33.71 -17.65
C LEU A 122 -24.36 -35.00 -17.82
N ASN A 123 -23.84 -35.89 -18.66
CA ASN A 123 -24.40 -37.22 -18.87
C ASN A 123 -24.19 -38.02 -17.57
N SER A 124 -25.10 -37.85 -16.63
CA SER A 124 -25.14 -38.58 -15.38
C SER A 124 -25.67 -39.99 -15.63
N THR A 125 -24.76 -40.90 -15.97
CA THR A 125 -25.02 -42.34 -15.89
C THR A 125 -25.15 -42.71 -14.42
N SER A 126 -26.38 -42.69 -13.93
CA SER A 126 -26.79 -43.17 -12.61
C SER A 126 -26.66 -44.69 -12.54
N SER A 127 -25.49 -45.17 -12.16
CA SER A 127 -25.29 -46.53 -11.67
C SER A 127 -25.63 -46.57 -10.19
N SER A 128 -26.89 -46.87 -9.89
CA SER A 128 -27.39 -47.19 -8.57
C SER A 128 -26.78 -48.50 -8.06
N ALA A 129 -25.69 -48.39 -7.29
CA ALA A 129 -25.18 -49.47 -6.45
C ALA A 129 -25.63 -49.21 -5.01
N SER A 130 -26.71 -49.88 -4.61
CA SER A 130 -27.20 -49.90 -3.24
C SER A 130 -26.26 -50.70 -2.35
N LEU A 131 -25.48 -50.01 -1.50
CA LEU A 131 -24.84 -50.61 -0.34
C LEU A 131 -25.54 -50.09 0.91
N GLN A 132 -26.45 -50.91 1.43
CA GLN A 132 -26.98 -50.80 2.80
C GLN A 132 -25.80 -50.85 3.77
N THR A 133 -25.40 -49.68 4.25
CA THR A 133 -24.40 -49.56 5.31
C THR A 133 -25.16 -49.24 6.58
N ALA A 134 -24.95 -50.07 7.60
CA ALA A 134 -25.61 -50.02 8.89
C ALA A 134 -25.60 -48.61 9.49
N SER A 135 -26.78 -48.15 9.90
CA SER A 135 -27.01 -46.90 10.61
C SER A 135 -26.46 -47.00 12.04
N THR A 136 -25.17 -46.72 12.20
CA THR A 136 -24.58 -46.39 13.50
C THR A 136 -25.15 -45.03 13.94
N PRO A 137 -25.66 -44.90 15.18
CA PRO A 137 -26.15 -43.62 15.69
C PRO A 137 -24.97 -42.64 15.73
N ILE A 138 -25.02 -41.67 14.82
CA ILE A 138 -24.05 -40.59 14.71
C ILE A 138 -24.27 -39.71 15.94
N VAL A 139 -23.44 -39.88 16.95
CA VAL A 139 -23.36 -38.92 18.07
C VAL A 139 -22.97 -37.59 17.45
N PRO A 140 -23.78 -36.52 17.56
CA PRO A 140 -23.40 -35.22 17.05
C PRO A 140 -22.20 -34.76 17.88
N THR A 141 -21.00 -34.86 17.30
CA THR A 141 -19.78 -34.29 17.85
C THR A 141 -19.85 -32.78 17.70
N ALA A 142 -20.73 -32.17 18.50
CA ALA A 142 -20.93 -30.74 18.62
C ALA A 142 -19.76 -30.14 19.40
N ASN A 143 -18.62 -30.00 18.73
CA ASN A 143 -17.57 -29.08 19.19
C ASN A 143 -16.63 -28.60 18.07
N SER A 144 -17.02 -28.78 16.81
CA SER A 144 -16.40 -28.02 15.72
C SER A 144 -17.01 -26.62 15.75
N THR A 145 -16.28 -25.65 16.28
CA THR A 145 -16.56 -24.23 16.08
C THR A 145 -16.26 -23.92 14.62
N ASP A 146 -17.17 -24.32 13.73
CA ASP A 146 -17.00 -24.13 12.30
C ASP A 146 -17.08 -22.62 12.01
N ILE A 147 -15.93 -22.04 11.67
CA ILE A 147 -15.80 -20.61 11.42
C ILE A 147 -16.33 -20.34 10.01
N ASN A 148 -17.53 -19.77 9.93
CA ASN A 148 -18.04 -19.26 8.67
C ASN A 148 -17.34 -17.93 8.35
N LEU A 149 -16.46 -17.93 7.34
CA LEU A 149 -15.73 -16.75 6.86
C LEU A 149 -16.58 -15.84 5.97
N SER A 150 -17.77 -16.25 5.54
CA SER A 150 -18.61 -15.47 4.63
C SER A 150 -18.93 -14.07 5.15
N GLY A 151 -19.03 -13.09 4.23
CA GLY A 151 -19.42 -11.71 4.53
C GLY A 151 -18.48 -10.69 3.92
N PHE A 152 -18.60 -9.43 4.35
CA PHE A 152 -17.73 -8.35 3.90
C PHE A 152 -16.55 -8.15 4.86
N TRP A 153 -15.39 -7.91 4.28
CA TRP A 153 -14.12 -7.76 4.98
C TRP A 153 -13.41 -6.52 4.46
N LEU A 154 -12.70 -5.84 5.36
CA LEU A 154 -11.75 -4.81 5.01
C LEU A 154 -10.36 -5.45 4.96
N ALA A 155 -9.69 -5.33 3.82
CA ALA A 155 -8.38 -5.89 3.57
C ALA A 155 -7.33 -4.78 3.50
N GLU A 156 -6.26 -4.94 4.27
CA GLU A 156 -5.12 -4.03 4.40
C GLU A 156 -3.87 -4.72 3.88
N GLY A 157 -3.02 -4.02 3.11
CA GLY A 157 -1.78 -4.57 2.54
C GLY A 157 -1.82 -4.82 1.03
N TYR A 158 -2.93 -4.55 0.34
CA TYR A 158 -2.92 -4.50 -1.12
C TYR A 158 -2.07 -3.34 -1.60
N THR A 159 -1.17 -3.60 -2.55
CA THR A 159 -0.32 -2.56 -3.12
C THR A 159 -0.45 -2.55 -4.64
N CYS A 160 -0.74 -1.38 -5.19
CA CYS A 160 -0.70 -1.13 -6.63
C CYS A 160 0.12 0.14 -6.86
N ARG A 161 1.25 0.01 -7.56
CA ARG A 161 2.22 1.11 -7.78
C ARG A 161 2.69 1.79 -6.48
N GLY A 162 2.81 1.03 -5.40
CA GLY A 162 3.24 1.54 -4.09
C GLY A 162 2.15 2.29 -3.31
N ASN A 163 0.94 2.42 -3.85
CA ASN A 163 -0.21 2.89 -3.10
C ASN A 163 -0.81 1.72 -2.33
N GLU A 164 -0.98 1.90 -1.03
CA GLU A 164 -1.63 0.94 -0.15
C GLU A 164 -2.94 1.57 0.35
N LEU A 165 -4.06 1.13 -0.20
CA LEU A 165 -5.39 1.57 0.22
C LEU A 165 -6.16 0.36 0.76
N PRO A 166 -6.89 0.50 1.87
CA PRO A 166 -7.79 -0.55 2.34
C PRO A 166 -8.87 -0.83 1.30
N GLU A 167 -9.15 -2.10 1.05
CA GLU A 167 -10.16 -2.53 0.08
C GLU A 167 -11.24 -3.36 0.75
N ARG A 168 -12.48 -3.19 0.29
CA ARG A 168 -13.61 -4.01 0.69
C ARG A 168 -13.62 -5.29 -0.15
N ILE A 169 -13.67 -6.43 0.53
CA ILE A 169 -13.67 -7.78 -0.05
C ILE A 169 -14.93 -8.51 0.38
N SER A 170 -15.53 -9.27 -0.52
CA SER A 170 -16.61 -10.21 -0.23
C SER A 170 -16.01 -11.61 -0.14
N LEU A 171 -16.18 -12.28 1.01
CA LEU A 171 -15.86 -13.70 1.15
C LEU A 171 -17.14 -14.51 1.03
N GLU A 172 -17.09 -15.56 0.21
CA GLU A 172 -18.11 -16.61 0.13
C GLU A 172 -17.49 -17.93 0.58
N HIS A 173 -18.00 -18.50 1.68
CA HIS A 173 -17.60 -19.81 2.20
C HIS A 173 -18.74 -20.80 1.96
N LYS A 174 -18.55 -21.71 1.00
CA LYS A 174 -19.55 -22.69 0.59
C LYS A 174 -18.90 -24.04 0.34
N ASP A 175 -19.46 -25.10 0.94
CA ASP A 175 -19.01 -26.48 0.76
C ASP A 175 -17.49 -26.67 1.01
N GLY A 176 -16.94 -25.94 1.99
CA GLY A 176 -15.51 -25.95 2.32
C GLY A 176 -14.62 -25.15 1.35
N LEU A 177 -15.16 -24.59 0.27
CA LEU A 177 -14.44 -23.67 -0.61
C LEU A 177 -14.66 -22.22 -0.15
N VAL A 178 -13.58 -21.45 -0.07
CA VAL A 178 -13.63 -20.01 0.24
C VAL A 178 -13.15 -19.24 -0.98
N THR A 179 -14.02 -18.36 -1.48
CA THR A 179 -13.72 -17.45 -2.59
C THR A 179 -13.74 -16.02 -2.08
N ALA A 180 -12.69 -15.28 -2.37
CA ALA A 180 -12.57 -13.87 -2.03
C ALA A 180 -12.65 -13.02 -3.29
N THR A 181 -13.58 -12.07 -3.32
CA THR A 181 -13.83 -11.20 -4.47
C THR A 181 -13.67 -9.74 -4.07
N LYS A 182 -12.90 -8.97 -4.84
CA LYS A 182 -12.77 -7.52 -4.62
C LYS A 182 -14.11 -6.84 -4.85
N VAL A 183 -14.61 -6.13 -3.83
CA VAL A 183 -15.80 -5.26 -3.96
C VAL A 183 -15.37 -3.87 -4.39
N THR A 184 -14.31 -3.35 -3.76
CA THR A 184 -13.55 -2.21 -4.28
C THR A 184 -12.25 -2.75 -4.85
N GLY A 185 -11.96 -2.44 -6.11
CA GLY A 185 -10.69 -2.78 -6.74
C GLY A 185 -9.83 -1.56 -7.00
N ASP A 186 -8.68 -1.82 -7.60
CA ASP A 186 -7.69 -0.84 -8.01
C ASP A 186 -7.32 -1.05 -9.48
N ASP A 187 -6.38 -0.25 -9.98
CA ASP A 187 -5.92 -0.34 -11.36
C ASP A 187 -5.19 -1.66 -11.69
N CYS A 188 -4.68 -2.37 -10.68
CA CYS A 188 -3.93 -3.62 -10.84
C CYS A 188 -4.86 -4.84 -10.85
N VAL A 189 -5.85 -4.88 -9.97
CA VAL A 189 -6.89 -5.91 -9.84
C VAL A 189 -8.23 -5.20 -9.58
N GLY A 190 -9.11 -5.25 -10.58
CA GLY A 190 -10.37 -4.52 -10.59
C GLY A 190 -11.42 -5.05 -9.61
N ALA A 191 -12.49 -4.27 -9.44
CA ALA A 191 -13.67 -4.72 -8.70
C ALA A 191 -14.37 -5.86 -9.45
N GLY A 192 -14.87 -6.85 -8.70
CA GLY A 192 -15.47 -8.08 -9.24
C GLY A 192 -14.47 -9.22 -9.48
N GLU A 193 -13.17 -8.93 -9.45
CA GLU A 193 -12.12 -9.95 -9.62
C GLU A 193 -11.91 -10.78 -8.35
N ILE A 194 -11.56 -12.06 -8.55
CA ILE A 194 -11.23 -12.98 -7.45
C ILE A 194 -9.85 -12.65 -6.94
N THR A 195 -9.71 -12.19 -5.70
CA THR A 195 -8.38 -11.95 -5.13
C THR A 195 -7.71 -13.23 -4.64
N TRP A 196 -8.47 -14.20 -4.11
CA TRP A 196 -7.94 -15.53 -3.80
C TRP A 196 -9.04 -16.58 -3.64
N VAL A 197 -8.64 -17.84 -3.79
CA VAL A 197 -9.51 -19.01 -3.59
C VAL A 197 -8.73 -20.12 -2.88
N GLY A 198 -9.39 -20.87 -2.01
CA GLY A 198 -8.82 -22.08 -1.41
C GLY A 198 -9.82 -22.92 -0.63
N VAL A 199 -9.39 -24.12 -0.26
CA VAL A 199 -10.20 -25.07 0.51
C VAL A 199 -9.94 -24.81 1.99
N TYR A 200 -10.99 -24.44 2.72
CA TYR A 200 -10.92 -24.12 4.14
C TYR A 200 -10.42 -25.31 4.96
N ALA A 201 -9.48 -25.01 5.85
CA ALA A 201 -9.11 -25.89 6.95
C ALA A 201 -9.01 -25.05 8.23
N PRO A 202 -9.26 -25.65 9.41
CA PRO A 202 -9.12 -24.95 10.68
C PRO A 202 -7.70 -24.39 10.84
N LYS A 203 -7.60 -23.17 11.41
CA LYS A 203 -6.34 -22.46 11.71
C LYS A 203 -5.52 -22.00 10.51
N GLU A 204 -5.25 -22.85 9.52
CA GLU A 204 -4.49 -22.46 8.32
C GLU A 204 -4.84 -23.34 7.11
N PHE A 205 -4.88 -22.74 5.91
CA PHE A 205 -5.06 -23.47 4.65
C PHE A 205 -4.36 -22.80 3.46
N ASP A 206 -4.07 -23.59 2.42
CA ASP A 206 -3.43 -23.11 1.19
C ASP A 206 -4.44 -22.43 0.25
N VAL A 207 -3.98 -21.39 -0.45
CA VAL A 207 -4.78 -20.60 -1.40
C VAL A 207 -4.01 -20.29 -2.70
N GLN A 208 -4.77 -20.08 -3.76
CA GLN A 208 -4.33 -19.41 -4.99
C GLN A 208 -4.71 -17.93 -4.90
N ILE A 209 -3.73 -17.04 -4.92
CA ILE A 209 -3.91 -15.58 -4.86
C ILE A 209 -3.75 -15.01 -6.26
N GLN A 210 -4.76 -14.31 -6.74
CA GLN A 210 -4.67 -13.58 -8.00
C GLN A 210 -3.86 -12.30 -7.81
N SER A 211 -2.95 -12.04 -8.73
CA SER A 211 -2.00 -10.93 -8.69
C SER A 211 -1.81 -10.36 -10.10
N SER A 212 -1.16 -9.20 -10.15
CA SER A 212 -0.92 -8.42 -11.36
C SER A 212 0.45 -7.77 -11.27
N SER A 213 1.15 -7.62 -12.40
CA SER A 213 2.46 -6.95 -12.44
C SER A 213 2.33 -5.42 -12.48
N GLY A 214 1.10 -4.92 -12.56
CA GLY A 214 0.78 -3.51 -12.62
C GLY A 214 -0.53 -3.24 -13.37
N PRO A 215 -0.91 -1.97 -13.54
CA PRO A 215 -2.14 -1.63 -14.23
C PRO A 215 -2.21 -2.14 -15.66
N ASN A 216 -3.38 -2.67 -16.03
CA ASN A 216 -3.66 -3.24 -17.35
C ASN A 216 -2.71 -4.39 -17.76
N THR A 217 -2.11 -5.07 -16.78
CA THR A 217 -1.32 -6.29 -17.05
C THR A 217 -2.17 -7.53 -16.84
N ALA A 218 -1.78 -8.63 -17.48
CA ALA A 218 -2.48 -9.90 -17.33
C ALA A 218 -2.43 -10.38 -15.87
N LEU A 219 -3.56 -10.88 -15.39
CA LEU A 219 -3.67 -11.47 -14.06
C LEU A 219 -3.01 -12.86 -14.05
N PHE A 220 -2.35 -13.19 -12.94
CA PHE A 220 -1.73 -14.50 -12.71
C PHE A 220 -1.95 -14.95 -11.27
N TYR A 221 -1.83 -16.25 -11.02
CA TYR A 221 -1.99 -16.80 -9.67
C TYR A 221 -0.64 -17.12 -9.02
N ILE A 222 -0.55 -16.86 -7.73
CA ILE A 222 0.57 -17.27 -6.87
C ILE A 222 0.06 -18.07 -5.68
N ASN A 223 0.87 -19.01 -5.21
CA ASN A 223 0.54 -19.77 -4.01
C ASN A 223 0.68 -18.89 -2.76
N GLY A 224 -0.24 -19.09 -1.81
CA GLY A 224 -0.20 -18.47 -0.50
C GLY A 224 -0.90 -19.30 0.56
N LYS A 225 -1.02 -18.73 1.75
CA LYS A 225 -1.63 -19.35 2.92
C LYS A 225 -2.54 -18.37 3.64
N VAL A 226 -3.69 -18.85 4.08
CA VAL A 226 -4.60 -18.12 4.96
C VAL A 226 -4.43 -18.63 6.37
N GLN A 227 -4.13 -17.75 7.31
CA GLN A 227 -4.16 -18.01 8.74
C GLN A 227 -5.43 -17.45 9.35
N VAL A 228 -6.23 -18.33 9.94
CA VAL A 228 -7.49 -17.98 10.62
C VAL A 228 -7.17 -17.64 12.06
N ILE A 229 -7.20 -16.34 12.40
CA ILE A 229 -6.91 -15.87 13.75
C ILE A 229 -8.16 -15.99 14.63
N ASN A 230 -9.31 -15.55 14.13
CA ASN A 230 -10.64 -15.68 14.74
C ASN A 230 -11.75 -15.38 13.71
N ASN A 231 -13.02 -15.43 14.12
CA ASN A 231 -14.17 -15.15 13.24
C ASN A 231 -14.17 -13.78 12.56
N ASN A 232 -13.38 -12.82 13.06
CA ASN A 232 -13.34 -11.45 12.58
C ASN A 232 -11.98 -11.06 11.99
N SER A 233 -11.00 -11.96 11.95
CA SER A 233 -9.68 -11.65 11.42
C SER A 233 -9.00 -12.87 10.80
N VAL A 234 -8.51 -12.68 9.57
CA VAL A 234 -7.65 -13.64 8.87
C VAL A 234 -6.46 -12.90 8.25
N ILE A 235 -5.34 -13.61 8.09
CA ILE A 235 -4.15 -13.08 7.42
C ILE A 235 -3.87 -13.96 6.21
N VAL A 236 -3.75 -13.35 5.04
CA VAL A 236 -3.39 -14.04 3.80
C VAL A 236 -1.95 -13.68 3.48
N SER A 237 -1.07 -14.68 3.38
CA SER A 237 0.36 -14.48 3.19
C SER A 237 0.86 -15.20 1.94
N SER A 238 1.85 -14.60 1.29
CA SER A 238 2.54 -15.16 0.13
C SER A 238 3.99 -14.69 0.11
N ARG A 239 4.76 -15.12 -0.89
CA ARG A 239 6.10 -14.57 -1.14
C ARG A 239 6.12 -13.06 -1.44
N ALA A 240 4.99 -12.48 -1.84
CA ALA A 240 4.88 -11.06 -2.19
C ALA A 240 4.54 -10.17 -0.98
N GLY A 241 4.17 -10.75 0.17
CA GLY A 241 3.75 -10.02 1.36
C GLY A 241 2.54 -10.65 2.03
N SER A 242 1.96 -9.91 2.97
CA SER A 242 0.79 -10.33 3.74
C SER A 242 -0.31 -9.29 3.69
N ILE A 243 -1.55 -9.75 3.57
CA ILE A 243 -2.76 -8.94 3.56
C ILE A 243 -3.59 -9.33 4.78
N LYS A 244 -3.96 -8.35 5.59
CA LYS A 244 -4.76 -8.55 6.78
C LYS A 244 -6.22 -8.25 6.47
N TYR A 245 -7.11 -9.18 6.81
CA TYR A 245 -8.54 -9.03 6.62
C TYR A 245 -9.19 -8.87 7.98
N THR A 246 -10.03 -7.85 8.11
CA THR A 246 -10.85 -7.60 9.29
C THR A 246 -12.31 -7.57 8.89
N ARG A 247 -13.16 -8.35 9.56
CA ARG A 247 -14.58 -8.42 9.21
C ARG A 247 -15.22 -7.04 9.36
N SER A 248 -15.87 -6.57 8.30
CA SER A 248 -16.60 -5.30 8.28
C SER A 248 -17.93 -5.49 9.01
N ARG A 249 -18.25 -4.60 9.96
CA ARG A 249 -19.60 -4.53 10.53
C ARG A 249 -20.42 -3.68 9.58
N ASN A 250 -21.44 -4.28 8.96
CA ASN A 250 -22.45 -3.54 8.23
C ASN A 250 -23.19 -2.56 9.16
#